data_AF-B7SFD7-F1
#
_entry.id   AF-B7SFD7-F1
#
_cell.length_a   1.000
_cell.length_b   1.000
_cell.length_c   1.000
_cell.angle_alpha   90.00
_cell.angle_beta   90.00
_cell.angle_gamma   90.00
#
_symmetry.space_group_name_H-M   'P 1'
#
loop_
_entity.id
_entity.type
_entity.pdbx_description
1 polymer ?
#
loop_
_entity_poly.entity_id
_entity_poly.type
_entity_poly.pdbx_seq_one_letter_code
_entity_poly.pdbx_strand_id
1 'polypeptide(L)'
;FMVAANQSNKIAVVDAKEDKLVTLVDVSKIPHPGRGANFVHPTFGPVWSTGHLGDEAISLIGTDPVKHKQYAFKEVAQIKSQGGGALFIKTHPKSSHLYSDTPLNPDAAISQSVAVFDIKNLAKGFTVLPIAQWAGLTDDGAKRVVQPEYNKAGDEVWFSVWSAKDKQSAIVVVDDKTLKLKTVIKDPRLITPTGKFN
;
A
#
# COMPACT_ATOMS: atom_id res chain seq x y z
N PHE A 1 -16.41 0.00 8.81
CA PHE A 1 -14.98 -0.18 8.47
C PHE A 1 -14.80 -1.50 7.74
N MET A 2 -13.65 -1.73 7.10
CA MET A 2 -13.33 -3.00 6.44
C MET A 2 -12.11 -3.65 7.08
N VAL A 3 -12.15 -4.97 7.22
CA VAL A 3 -11.09 -5.76 7.85
C VAL A 3 -10.89 -7.07 7.09
N ALA A 4 -9.64 -7.52 6.96
CA ALA A 4 -9.32 -8.76 6.26
C ALA A 4 -9.53 -9.98 7.16
N ALA A 5 -10.33 -10.94 6.68
CA ALA A 5 -10.32 -12.33 7.12
C ALA A 5 -9.33 -13.10 6.22
N ASN A 6 -8.04 -12.85 6.44
CA ASN A 6 -6.98 -13.13 5.47
C ASN A 6 -6.90 -14.61 5.00
N GLN A 7 -6.92 -15.57 5.92
CA GLN A 7 -6.85 -17.01 5.60
C GLN A 7 -8.12 -17.53 4.90
N SER A 8 -9.17 -16.71 4.82
CA SER A 8 -10.41 -17.03 4.11
C SER A 8 -10.54 -16.29 2.77
N ASN A 9 -9.54 -15.49 2.37
CA ASN A 9 -9.58 -14.66 1.15
C ASN A 9 -10.80 -13.72 1.10
N LYS A 10 -11.18 -13.15 2.26
CA LYS A 10 -12.37 -12.31 2.38
C LYS A 10 -12.07 -10.98 3.07
N ILE A 11 -12.81 -9.95 2.69
CA ILE A 11 -12.91 -8.68 3.41
C ILE A 11 -14.28 -8.59 4.08
N ALA A 12 -14.30 -8.45 5.40
CA ALA A 12 -15.52 -8.18 6.15
C ALA A 12 -15.84 -6.69 6.11
N VAL A 13 -17.07 -6.36 5.73
CA VAL A 13 -17.61 -5.00 5.76
C VAL A 13 -18.52 -4.87 6.99
N VAL A 14 -18.14 -4.01 7.93
CA VAL A 14 -18.91 -3.76 9.15
C VAL A 14 -19.46 -2.34 9.12
N ASP A 15 -20.75 -2.20 9.33
CA ASP A 15 -21.38 -0.91 9.58
C ASP A 15 -21.19 -0.59 11.07
N ALA A 16 -20.31 0.36 11.36
CA ALA A 16 -20.01 0.75 12.73
C ALA A 16 -21.10 1.62 13.37
N LYS A 17 -21.99 2.21 12.57
CA LYS A 17 -23.11 3.00 13.08
C LYS A 17 -24.23 2.09 13.59
N GLU A 18 -24.51 1.03 12.84
CA GLU A 18 -25.56 0.06 13.14
C GLU A 18 -25.03 -1.19 13.86
N ASP A 19 -23.74 -1.21 14.20
CA ASP A 19 -23.01 -2.31 14.86
C ASP A 19 -23.31 -3.70 14.26
N LYS A 20 -23.21 -3.81 12.94
CA LYS A 20 -23.54 -5.06 12.22
C LYS A 20 -22.59 -5.39 11.08
N LEU A 21 -22.42 -6.69 10.85
CA LEU A 21 -21.81 -7.21 9.62
C LEU A 21 -22.75 -6.93 8.44
N VAL A 22 -22.25 -6.23 7.42
CA VAL A 22 -23.00 -5.95 6.19
C VAL A 22 -22.84 -7.10 5.20
N THR A 23 -21.60 -7.50 4.93
CA THR A 23 -21.28 -8.58 3.99
C THR A 23 -19.83 -9.05 4.15
N LEU A 24 -19.53 -10.20 3.57
CA LEU A 24 -18.16 -10.67 3.33
C LEU A 24 -17.91 -10.61 1.81
N VAL A 25 -16.88 -9.88 1.40
CA VAL A 25 -16.49 -9.74 0.00
C VAL A 25 -15.34 -10.71 -0.28
N ASP A 26 -15.53 -11.63 -1.22
CA ASP A 26 -14.44 -12.45 -1.74
C ASP A 26 -13.43 -11.57 -2.49
N VAL A 27 -12.15 -11.83 -2.25
CA VAL A 27 -11.01 -11.19 -2.91
C VAL A 27 -9.96 -12.24 -3.26
N SER A 28 -8.81 -11.80 -3.77
CA SER A 28 -7.70 -12.71 -4.11
C SER A 28 -7.00 -13.29 -2.87
N LYS A 29 -5.80 -13.85 -3.04
CA LYS A 29 -5.16 -14.71 -2.02
C LYS A 29 -4.54 -13.93 -0.86
N ILE A 30 -5.02 -14.18 0.36
CA ILE A 30 -4.45 -13.66 1.62
C ILE A 30 -4.36 -12.12 1.60
N PRO A 31 -5.51 -11.40 1.60
CA PRO A 31 -5.51 -9.95 1.63
C PRO A 31 -4.85 -9.41 2.91
N HIS A 32 -4.04 -8.37 2.76
CA HIS A 32 -3.38 -7.69 3.87
C HIS A 32 -3.31 -6.18 3.63
N PRO A 33 -4.37 -5.46 4.03
CA PRO A 33 -4.48 -4.04 3.73
C PRO A 33 -3.63 -3.15 4.66
N GLY A 34 -3.24 -3.65 5.83
CA GLY A 34 -3.03 -2.78 6.98
C GLY A 34 -4.33 -2.04 7.31
N ARG A 35 -4.37 -0.72 7.09
CA ARG A 35 -5.62 0.08 7.14
C ARG A 35 -6.35 0.17 5.78
N GLY A 36 -5.68 -0.24 4.72
CA GLY A 36 -6.09 -0.09 3.32
C GLY A 36 -5.96 1.37 2.84
N ALA A 37 -6.44 1.61 1.61
CA ALA A 37 -6.37 2.91 0.97
C ALA A 37 -7.73 3.29 0.37
N ASN A 38 -8.26 4.46 0.74
CA ASN A 38 -9.52 4.98 0.20
C ASN A 38 -9.23 6.05 -0.85
N PHE A 39 -9.91 5.99 -1.99
CA PHE A 39 -9.86 7.02 -3.01
C PHE A 39 -11.14 7.02 -3.86
N VAL A 40 -11.31 8.03 -4.70
CA VAL A 40 -12.42 8.10 -5.65
C VAL A 40 -11.94 7.57 -7.00
N HIS A 41 -12.44 6.42 -7.40
CA HIS A 41 -12.19 5.84 -8.72
C HIS A 41 -13.02 6.59 -9.79
N PRO A 42 -12.45 6.93 -10.97
CA PRO A 42 -13.16 7.69 -12.01
C PRO A 42 -14.49 7.06 -12.45
N THR A 43 -14.54 5.72 -12.52
CA THR A 43 -15.73 4.96 -12.96
C THR A 43 -16.64 4.50 -11.82
N PHE A 44 -16.07 4.09 -10.68
CA PHE A 44 -16.81 3.36 -9.64
C PHE A 44 -17.17 4.24 -8.44
N GLY A 45 -16.71 5.49 -8.41
CA GLY A 45 -16.89 6.37 -7.26
C GLY A 45 -15.96 5.99 -6.10
N PRO A 46 -16.35 6.24 -4.84
CA PRO A 46 -15.56 5.89 -3.67
C PRO A 46 -15.28 4.38 -3.59
N VAL A 47 -13.99 4.04 -3.49
CA VAL A 47 -13.48 2.68 -3.32
C VAL A 47 -12.47 2.63 -2.17
N TRP A 48 -12.32 1.43 -1.62
CA TRP A 48 -11.24 1.05 -0.72
C TRP A 48 -10.43 -0.08 -1.36
N SER A 49 -9.12 -0.08 -1.18
CA SER A 49 -8.25 -1.09 -1.77
C SER A 49 -7.38 -1.83 -0.78
N THR A 50 -7.04 -3.08 -1.13
CA THR A 50 -6.11 -3.97 -0.41
C THR A 50 -5.11 -4.62 -1.37
N GLY A 51 -3.86 -4.74 -0.93
CA GLY A 51 -2.89 -5.67 -1.53
C GLY A 51 -3.01 -7.08 -0.92
N HIS A 52 -2.22 -8.02 -1.43
CA HIS A 52 -2.27 -9.43 -1.09
C HIS A 52 -0.88 -10.01 -0.79
N LEU A 53 -0.79 -10.90 0.20
CA LEU A 53 0.44 -11.67 0.44
C LEU A 53 0.58 -12.78 -0.59
N GLY A 54 -0.53 -13.43 -0.94
CA GLY A 54 -0.52 -14.69 -1.69
C GLY A 54 -0.35 -14.53 -3.20
N ASP A 55 -0.54 -13.33 -3.73
CA ASP A 55 -0.41 -13.02 -5.16
C ASP A 55 -0.25 -11.50 -5.41
N GLU A 56 -0.13 -11.13 -6.68
CA GLU A 56 0.11 -9.77 -7.15
C GLU A 56 -1.14 -8.88 -7.23
N ALA A 57 -2.31 -9.36 -6.79
CA ALA A 57 -3.55 -8.63 -6.97
C ALA A 57 -3.64 -7.42 -6.03
N ILE A 58 -4.34 -6.38 -6.49
CA ILE A 58 -4.89 -5.31 -5.67
C ILE A 58 -6.39 -5.27 -5.95
N SER A 59 -7.20 -5.56 -4.94
CA SER A 59 -8.67 -5.55 -5.03
C SER A 59 -9.20 -4.18 -4.65
N LEU A 60 -10.18 -3.67 -5.43
CA LEU A 60 -10.90 -2.43 -5.17
C LEU A 60 -12.35 -2.79 -4.81
N ILE A 61 -12.82 -2.33 -3.66
CA ILE A 61 -14.17 -2.57 -3.14
C ILE A 61 -14.93 -1.25 -3.11
N GLY A 62 -16.13 -1.19 -3.69
CA GLY A 62 -16.99 0.00 -3.65
C GLY A 62 -17.50 0.29 -2.24
N THR A 63 -17.51 1.56 -1.82
CA THR A 63 -17.80 1.94 -0.42
C THR A 63 -18.97 2.91 -0.23
N ASP A 64 -19.67 3.27 -1.31
CA ASP A 64 -20.78 4.23 -1.26
C ASP A 64 -22.15 3.57 -1.56
N PRO A 65 -22.85 3.08 -0.52
CA PRO A 65 -24.19 2.48 -0.66
C PRO A 65 -25.30 3.51 -0.92
N VAL A 66 -25.02 4.81 -0.97
CA VAL A 66 -26.05 5.83 -1.19
C VAL A 66 -26.09 6.25 -2.65
N LYS A 67 -24.95 6.70 -3.20
CA LYS A 67 -24.88 7.22 -4.59
C LYS A 67 -24.40 6.18 -5.60
N HIS A 68 -23.68 5.15 -5.15
CA HIS A 68 -23.09 4.11 -6.00
C HIS A 68 -23.58 2.71 -5.60
N LYS A 69 -24.90 2.58 -5.38
CA LYS A 69 -25.58 1.37 -4.89
C LYS A 69 -25.20 0.09 -5.65
N GLN A 70 -25.02 0.18 -6.96
CA GLN A 70 -24.67 -0.97 -7.80
C GLN A 70 -23.30 -1.57 -7.48
N TYR A 71 -22.38 -0.77 -6.92
CA TYR A 71 -20.99 -1.10 -6.62
C TYR A 71 -20.72 -1.33 -5.14
N ALA A 72 -21.60 -0.82 -4.27
CA ALA A 72 -21.41 -0.87 -2.83
C ALA A 72 -21.17 -2.30 -2.33
N PHE A 73 -20.04 -2.46 -1.63
CA PHE A 73 -19.60 -3.70 -0.99
C PHE A 73 -19.43 -4.88 -1.94
N LYS A 74 -18.96 -4.60 -3.17
CA LYS A 74 -18.51 -5.58 -4.15
C LYS A 74 -17.07 -5.28 -4.54
N GLU A 75 -16.29 -6.30 -4.88
CA GLU A 75 -15.05 -6.10 -5.62
C GLU A 75 -15.41 -5.59 -7.02
N VAL A 76 -15.11 -4.32 -7.29
CA VAL A 76 -15.48 -3.63 -8.54
C VAL A 76 -14.39 -3.70 -9.60
N ALA A 77 -13.15 -3.91 -9.16
CA ALA A 77 -12.01 -4.06 -10.03
C ALA A 77 -10.87 -4.76 -9.29
N GLN A 78 -10.00 -5.36 -10.07
CA GLN A 78 -8.74 -5.92 -9.63
C GLN A 78 -7.63 -5.45 -10.58
N ILE A 79 -6.53 -4.96 -10.03
CA ILE A 79 -5.33 -4.58 -10.79
C ILE A 79 -4.14 -5.42 -10.33
N LYS A 80 -3.10 -5.51 -11.17
CA LYS A 80 -1.88 -6.26 -10.87
C LYS A 80 -0.76 -5.32 -10.43
N SER A 81 -0.11 -5.68 -9.33
CA SER A 81 1.12 -5.05 -8.81
C SER A 81 2.35 -5.84 -9.24
N GLN A 82 3.51 -5.52 -8.66
CA GLN A 82 4.81 -6.13 -9.00
C GLN A 82 4.89 -7.63 -8.70
N GLY A 83 4.14 -8.11 -7.70
CA GLY A 83 4.20 -9.48 -7.22
C GLY A 83 3.49 -9.66 -5.89
N GLY A 84 3.52 -10.87 -5.36
CA GLY A 84 3.02 -11.18 -4.01
C GLY A 84 3.90 -10.65 -2.89
N GLY A 85 3.44 -10.82 -1.66
CA GLY A 85 4.13 -10.38 -0.45
C GLY A 85 3.90 -8.91 -0.08
N ALA A 86 2.81 -8.31 -0.56
CA ALA A 86 2.40 -6.96 -0.16
C ALA A 86 1.90 -6.95 1.30
N LEU A 87 2.29 -5.92 2.05
CA LEU A 87 1.83 -5.73 3.44
C LEU A 87 1.02 -4.44 3.59
N PHE A 88 1.34 -3.40 2.82
CA PHE A 88 0.67 -2.12 2.93
C PHE A 88 0.39 -1.51 1.55
N ILE A 89 -0.81 -0.96 1.46
CA ILE A 89 -1.25 -0.11 0.36
C ILE A 89 -1.61 1.27 0.93
N LYS A 90 -1.29 2.34 0.21
CA LYS A 90 -1.48 3.70 0.72
C LYS A 90 -1.79 4.71 -0.38
N THR A 91 -2.68 5.65 -0.04
CA THR A 91 -2.90 6.90 -0.77
C THR A 91 -3.25 7.99 0.24
N HIS A 92 -3.49 9.21 -0.24
CA HIS A 92 -3.92 10.35 0.55
C HIS A 92 -4.94 11.18 -0.25
N PRO A 93 -5.95 11.83 0.38
CA PRO A 93 -6.96 12.62 -0.34
C PRO A 93 -6.43 13.76 -1.21
N LYS A 94 -5.18 14.19 -0.99
CA LYS A 94 -4.49 15.23 -1.78
C LYS A 94 -3.49 14.67 -2.81
N SER A 95 -3.34 13.36 -2.87
CA SER A 95 -2.49 12.67 -3.83
C SER A 95 -3.33 12.12 -4.99
N SER A 96 -2.70 12.01 -6.16
CA SER A 96 -3.24 11.23 -7.30
C SER A 96 -2.66 9.82 -7.38
N HIS A 97 -1.86 9.40 -6.39
CA HIS A 97 -1.09 8.17 -6.43
C HIS A 97 -1.56 7.12 -5.42
N LEU A 98 -1.52 5.87 -5.85
CA LEU A 98 -1.71 4.69 -5.01
C LEU A 98 -0.38 3.93 -4.94
N TYR A 99 0.13 3.75 -3.73
CA TYR A 99 1.40 3.08 -3.47
C TYR A 99 1.15 1.68 -2.92
N SER A 100 1.87 0.67 -3.42
CA SER A 100 1.86 -0.69 -2.89
C SER A 100 3.29 -1.18 -2.67
N ASP A 101 3.58 -1.61 -1.44
CA ASP A 101 4.83 -2.30 -1.14
C ASP A 101 4.75 -3.80 -1.42
N THR A 102 5.90 -4.46 -1.41
CA THR A 102 6.05 -5.92 -1.59
C THR A 102 7.18 -6.49 -0.71
N PRO A 103 7.27 -6.12 0.58
CA PRO A 103 8.42 -6.41 1.43
C PRO A 103 8.67 -7.91 1.61
N LEU A 104 7.66 -8.77 1.51
CA LEU A 104 7.80 -10.22 1.69
C LEU A 104 8.04 -10.97 0.39
N ASN A 105 8.17 -10.28 -0.74
CA ASN A 105 8.51 -10.92 -1.99
C ASN A 105 9.90 -11.59 -1.90
N PRO A 106 10.10 -12.80 -2.47
CA PRO A 106 11.39 -13.47 -2.48
C PRO A 106 12.40 -12.82 -3.44
N ASP A 107 11.94 -12.12 -4.48
CA ASP A 107 12.80 -11.37 -5.38
C ASP A 107 13.28 -10.08 -4.69
N ALA A 108 14.59 -9.89 -4.66
CA ALA A 108 15.22 -8.72 -4.07
C ALA A 108 14.78 -7.43 -4.80
N ALA A 109 14.71 -7.42 -6.13
CA ALA A 109 14.32 -6.24 -6.90
C ALA A 109 12.88 -5.79 -6.57
N ILE A 110 11.98 -6.74 -6.32
CA ILE A 110 10.59 -6.46 -5.97
C ILE A 110 10.45 -6.06 -4.50
N SER A 111 11.12 -6.74 -3.58
CA SER A 111 11.06 -6.39 -2.15
C SER A 111 11.82 -5.10 -1.79
N GLN A 112 12.69 -4.63 -2.68
CA GLN A 112 13.48 -3.39 -2.55
C GLN A 112 12.83 -2.17 -3.23
N SER A 113 11.64 -2.33 -3.81
CA SER A 113 10.95 -1.31 -4.59
C SER A 113 9.48 -1.17 -4.20
N VAL A 114 8.81 -0.17 -4.76
CA VAL A 114 7.39 0.12 -4.53
C VAL A 114 6.71 0.39 -5.86
N ALA A 115 5.51 -0.17 -6.03
CA ALA A 115 4.64 0.12 -7.17
C ALA A 115 3.83 1.39 -6.91
N VAL A 116 3.73 2.27 -7.91
CA VAL A 116 2.96 3.51 -7.83
C VAL A 116 2.04 3.62 -9.03
N PHE A 117 0.73 3.69 -8.76
CA PHE A 117 -0.31 3.81 -9.78
C PHE A 117 -0.85 5.24 -9.82
N ASP A 118 -1.20 5.70 -11.01
CA ASP A 118 -2.04 6.89 -11.18
C ASP A 118 -3.51 6.49 -10.98
N ILE A 119 -4.14 7.00 -9.92
CA ILE A 119 -5.54 6.72 -9.57
C ILE A 119 -6.49 7.11 -10.70
N LYS A 120 -6.13 8.13 -11.50
CA LYS A 120 -6.95 8.58 -12.63
C LYS A 120 -6.85 7.65 -13.83
N ASN A 121 -5.82 6.80 -13.89
CA ASN A 121 -5.60 5.88 -14.99
C ASN A 121 -4.90 4.58 -14.54
N LEU A 122 -5.58 3.80 -13.70
CA LEU A 122 -5.06 2.52 -13.20
C LEU A 122 -4.74 1.51 -14.32
N ALA A 123 -5.42 1.62 -15.47
CA ALA A 123 -5.19 0.76 -16.64
C ALA A 123 -3.82 1.00 -17.30
N LYS A 124 -3.17 2.15 -17.04
CA LYS A 124 -1.80 2.43 -17.51
C LYS A 124 -0.75 1.50 -16.87
N GLY A 125 -1.10 0.84 -15.76
CA GLY A 125 -0.15 0.09 -14.95
C GLY A 125 0.54 0.99 -13.91
N PHE A 126 1.70 0.55 -13.42
CA PHE A 126 2.43 1.21 -12.35
C PHE A 126 3.83 1.68 -12.78
N THR A 127 4.32 2.69 -12.08
CA THR A 127 5.73 3.07 -12.05
C THR A 127 6.42 2.38 -10.88
N VAL A 128 7.65 1.93 -11.06
CA VAL A 128 8.45 1.32 -9.99
C VAL A 128 9.39 2.37 -9.40
N LEU A 129 9.35 2.57 -8.08
CA LEU A 129 10.30 3.41 -7.37
C LEU A 129 11.38 2.53 -6.71
N PRO A 130 12.68 2.74 -7.01
CA PRO A 130 13.77 1.95 -6.46
C PRO A 130 14.17 2.44 -5.07
N ILE A 131 13.25 2.32 -4.11
CA ILE A 131 13.37 2.92 -2.77
C ILE A 131 14.63 2.46 -2.03
N ALA A 132 14.96 1.17 -2.03
CA ALA A 132 16.17 0.69 -1.36
C ALA A 132 17.46 1.18 -2.05
N GLN A 133 17.44 1.33 -3.38
CA GLN A 133 18.57 1.91 -4.11
C GLN A 133 18.77 3.38 -3.71
N TRP A 134 17.68 4.16 -3.64
CA TRP A 134 17.73 5.55 -3.18
C TRP A 134 18.23 5.69 -1.75
N ALA A 135 17.96 4.71 -0.88
CA ALA A 135 18.50 4.71 0.47
C ALA A 135 20.04 4.63 0.51
N GLY A 136 20.70 4.09 -0.52
CA GLY A 136 22.16 4.05 -0.61
C GLY A 136 22.83 3.39 0.61
N LEU A 137 22.28 2.27 1.09
CA LEU A 137 22.84 1.48 2.19
C LEU A 137 23.98 0.61 1.65
N THR A 138 25.18 0.74 2.22
CA THR A 138 26.41 0.17 1.63
C THR A 138 26.78 -1.21 2.16
N ASP A 139 26.11 -1.69 3.20
CA ASP A 139 26.33 -3.02 3.75
C ASP A 139 25.52 -4.11 3.02
N ASP A 140 25.77 -5.34 3.42
CA ASP A 140 25.17 -6.60 2.93
C ASP A 140 23.81 -6.91 3.57
N GLY A 141 23.24 -5.99 4.36
CA GLY A 141 21.93 -6.20 4.98
C GLY A 141 20.80 -6.34 3.96
N ALA A 142 19.83 -7.20 4.25
CA ALA A 142 18.58 -7.25 3.48
C ALA A 142 17.87 -5.88 3.54
N LYS A 143 17.25 -5.44 2.44
CA LYS A 143 16.70 -4.08 2.32
C LYS A 143 15.22 -4.13 1.96
N ARG A 144 14.38 -4.68 2.84
CA ARG A 144 12.94 -4.83 2.56
C ARG A 144 12.23 -3.49 2.73
N VAL A 145 11.55 -3.01 1.69
CA VAL A 145 10.87 -1.71 1.70
C VAL A 145 9.45 -1.90 2.19
N VAL A 146 9.08 -1.20 3.27
CA VAL A 146 7.81 -1.43 3.96
C VAL A 146 7.11 -0.15 4.38
N GLN A 147 5.79 -0.21 4.25
CA GLN A 147 4.78 0.71 4.76
C GLN A 147 4.97 2.15 4.25
N PRO A 148 4.35 2.52 3.12
CA PRO A 148 4.22 3.93 2.75
C PRO A 148 3.41 4.66 3.82
N GLU A 149 3.87 5.81 4.30
CA GLU A 149 3.10 6.69 5.20
C GLU A 149 3.26 8.15 4.76
N TYR A 150 2.14 8.86 4.62
CA TYR A 150 2.16 10.26 4.22
C TYR A 150 2.47 11.19 5.40
N ASN A 151 3.06 12.35 5.11
CA ASN A 151 3.04 13.49 6.03
C ASN A 151 1.62 14.12 6.11
N LYS A 152 1.42 15.04 7.05
CA LYS A 152 0.13 15.74 7.25
C LYS A 152 -0.35 16.50 6.01
N ALA A 153 0.58 17.06 5.24
CA ALA A 153 0.26 17.84 4.06
C ALA A 153 -0.22 16.97 2.90
N GLY A 154 0.16 15.69 2.88
CA GLY A 154 -0.17 14.75 1.82
C GLY A 154 0.67 14.89 0.57
N ASP A 155 1.85 15.52 0.67
CA ASP A 155 2.76 15.82 -0.45
C ASP A 155 4.11 15.09 -0.35
N GLU A 156 4.35 14.37 0.75
CA GLU A 156 5.50 13.49 0.92
C GLU A 156 5.05 12.11 1.41
N VAL A 157 5.71 11.06 0.90
CA VAL A 157 5.47 9.66 1.31
C VAL A 157 6.77 9.03 1.81
N TRP A 158 6.70 8.45 3.00
CA TRP A 158 7.83 7.94 3.75
C TRP A 158 7.82 6.41 3.72
N PHE A 159 8.97 5.81 3.49
CA PHE A 159 9.15 4.36 3.41
C PHE A 159 10.27 3.93 4.35
N SER A 160 10.07 2.84 5.09
CA SER A 160 11.16 2.23 5.84
C SER A 160 11.92 1.29 4.92
N VAL A 161 13.25 1.40 4.90
CA VAL A 161 14.14 0.39 4.33
C VAL A 161 14.64 -0.44 5.50
N TRP A 162 13.96 -1.56 5.73
CA TRP A 162 14.10 -2.41 6.91
C TRP A 162 15.20 -3.45 6.68
N SER A 163 16.19 -3.44 7.59
CA SER A 163 17.24 -4.44 7.68
C SER A 163 17.34 -5.09 9.07
N ALA A 164 18.28 -6.02 9.23
CA ALA A 164 18.58 -6.67 10.50
C ALA A 164 19.15 -5.68 11.52
N LYS A 165 19.11 -6.06 12.80
CA LYS A 165 19.49 -5.19 13.93
C LYS A 165 20.94 -4.69 13.85
N ASP A 166 21.83 -5.51 13.34
CA ASP A 166 23.26 -5.28 13.18
C ASP A 166 23.64 -4.70 11.81
N LYS A 167 22.64 -4.31 10.99
CA LYS A 167 22.80 -3.77 9.64
C LYS A 167 22.20 -2.37 9.53
N GLN A 168 22.66 -1.62 8.54
CA GLN A 168 22.19 -0.28 8.24
C GLN A 168 20.73 -0.31 7.78
N SER A 169 19.96 0.70 8.19
CA SER A 169 18.59 0.94 7.76
C SER A 169 18.41 2.41 7.42
N ALA A 170 17.29 2.76 6.77
CA ALA A 170 16.96 4.15 6.45
C ALA A 170 15.45 4.37 6.42
N ILE A 171 15.05 5.64 6.47
CA ILE A 171 13.74 6.08 5.98
C ILE A 171 13.97 6.90 4.71
N VAL A 172 13.28 6.55 3.64
CA VAL A 172 13.30 7.28 2.37
C VAL A 172 12.04 8.11 2.26
N VAL A 173 12.19 9.39 1.95
CA VAL A 173 11.07 10.31 1.72
C VAL A 173 11.00 10.60 0.23
N VAL A 174 9.82 10.44 -0.34
CA VAL A 174 9.50 10.70 -1.75
C VAL A 174 8.59 11.91 -1.84
N ASP A 175 8.89 12.81 -2.77
CA ASP A 175 8.00 13.90 -3.16
C ASP A 175 6.85 13.30 -4.00
N ASP A 176 5.63 13.33 -3.46
CA ASP A 176 4.48 12.64 -4.05
C ASP A 176 4.12 13.19 -5.42
N LYS A 177 4.28 14.51 -5.65
CA LYS A 177 3.90 15.15 -6.91
C LYS A 177 4.80 14.73 -8.06
N THR A 178 6.09 14.57 -7.77
CA THR A 178 7.11 14.30 -8.80
C THR A 178 7.57 12.85 -8.85
N LEU A 179 7.22 12.04 -7.84
CA LEU A 179 7.69 10.67 -7.63
C LEU A 179 9.22 10.58 -7.55
N LYS A 180 9.88 11.65 -7.09
CA LYS A 180 11.35 11.73 -6.96
C LYS A 180 11.76 11.59 -5.50
N LEU A 181 12.99 11.11 -5.30
CA LEU A 181 13.65 11.14 -4.01
C LEU A 181 13.69 12.57 -3.47
N LYS A 182 13.16 12.78 -2.26
CA LYS A 182 13.20 14.05 -1.55
C LYS A 182 14.36 14.09 -0.56
N THR A 183 14.45 13.09 0.30
CA THR A 183 15.54 12.96 1.28
C THR A 183 15.66 11.52 1.78
N VAL A 184 16.79 11.20 2.41
CA VAL A 184 17.05 9.93 3.08
C VAL A 184 17.47 10.21 4.51
N ILE A 185 16.75 9.64 5.46
CA ILE A 185 17.04 9.74 6.89
C ILE A 185 17.84 8.51 7.29
N LYS A 186 19.06 8.75 7.80
CA LYS A 186 19.95 7.75 8.39
C LYS A 186 20.44 8.27 9.73
N ASP A 187 20.50 7.39 10.71
CA ASP A 187 21.03 7.70 12.05
C ASP A 187 21.48 6.38 12.70
N PRO A 188 22.60 6.33 13.43
CA PRO A 188 23.00 5.12 14.17
C PRO A 188 21.92 4.60 15.14
N ARG A 189 21.02 5.47 15.61
CA ARG A 189 19.88 5.11 16.48
C ARG A 189 18.70 4.51 15.71
N LEU A 190 18.67 4.66 14.38
CA LEU A 190 17.60 4.17 13.52
C LEU A 190 17.76 2.67 13.25
N ILE A 191 17.57 1.87 14.30
CA ILE A 191 17.73 0.42 14.28
C ILE A 191 16.40 -0.22 13.89
N THR A 192 16.39 -1.01 12.81
CA THR A 192 15.21 -1.78 12.34
C THR A 192 13.91 -0.95 12.23
N PRO A 193 13.90 0.21 11.53
CA PRO A 193 12.69 1.00 11.36
C PRO A 193 11.63 0.20 10.59
N THR A 194 10.41 0.15 11.09
CA THR A 194 9.28 -0.59 10.50
C THR A 194 8.05 0.32 10.37
N GLY A 195 7.18 0.33 11.39
CA GLY A 195 5.98 1.16 11.44
C GLY A 195 6.31 2.64 11.60
N LYS A 196 5.66 3.48 10.78
CA LYS A 196 5.67 4.94 10.80
C LYS A 196 4.23 5.43 10.91
N PHE A 197 4.00 6.44 11.74
CA PHE A 197 2.69 7.04 11.98
C PHE A 197 2.88 8.55 12.05
N ASN A 198 2.21 9.29 11.17
CA ASN A 198 2.22 10.76 11.17
C ASN A 198 1.29 11.34 12.24
#